data_AF-A0A7F8R9M6-F1
#
_entry.id   AF-A0A7F8R9M6-F1
#
_cell.length_a   1.000
_cell.length_b   1.000
_cell.length_c   1.000
_cell.angle_alpha   90.00
_cell.angle_beta   90.00
_cell.angle_gamma   90.00
#
_symmetry.space_group_name_H-M   'P 1'
#
loop_
_entity.id
_entity.type
_entity.pdbx_description
1 polymer ?
#
loop_
_entity_poly.entity_id
_entity_poly.type
_entity_poly.pdbx_seq_one_letter_code
_entity_poly.pdbx_strand_id
1 'polypeptide(L)'
;MAREDSVKCLRCLLYALNMLFWYFGSLLVIFCVELACGVWTYEQEIMVPVQWSDMVTLKARMTNYGLPRYRWLTHAWNFFQREFKCCGVVYFTDWLEMTEMDWPPDSCCVREFPGCSKQAHQEDLSDLYQE
;
A
#
# COMPACT_ATOMS: atom_id res chain seq x y z
N MET A 1 16.48 -4.91 -59.32
CA MET A 1 16.07 -3.82 -58.41
C MET A 1 14.71 -4.14 -57.77
N ALA A 2 13.61 -4.25 -58.54
CA ALA A 2 12.25 -4.51 -58.00
C ALA A 2 12.08 -5.77 -57.10
N ARG A 3 12.84 -6.85 -57.34
CA ARG A 3 12.80 -8.06 -56.51
C ARG A 3 13.35 -7.82 -55.10
N GLU A 4 14.36 -6.97 -54.96
CA GLU A 4 15.03 -6.66 -53.69
C GLU A 4 14.19 -5.71 -52.82
N ASP A 5 13.49 -4.77 -53.44
CA ASP A 5 12.57 -3.85 -52.74
C ASP A 5 11.33 -4.60 -52.22
N SER A 6 10.86 -5.61 -52.98
CA SER A 6 9.76 -6.48 -52.59
C SER A 6 10.08 -7.36 -51.36
N VAL A 7 11.27 -7.97 -51.29
CA VAL A 7 11.66 -8.74 -50.08
C VAL A 7 11.94 -7.86 -48.86
N LYS A 8 12.45 -6.63 -49.04
CA LYS A 8 12.58 -5.66 -47.93
C LYS A 8 11.20 -5.30 -47.37
N CYS A 9 10.22 -5.05 -48.24
CA CYS A 9 8.84 -4.77 -47.83
C CYS A 9 8.19 -5.96 -47.11
N LEU A 10 8.32 -7.17 -47.65
CA LEU A 10 7.80 -8.39 -47.02
C LEU A 10 8.41 -8.62 -45.62
N ARG A 11 9.71 -8.38 -45.48
CA ARG A 11 10.41 -8.52 -44.20
C ARG A 11 9.95 -7.47 -43.20
N CYS A 12 9.74 -6.22 -43.63
CA CYS A 12 9.14 -5.17 -42.79
C CYS A 12 7.71 -5.52 -42.34
N LEU A 13 6.88 -6.07 -43.24
CA LEU A 13 5.53 -6.53 -42.90
C LEU A 13 5.56 -7.68 -41.91
N LEU A 14 6.44 -8.66 -42.08
CA LEU A 14 6.61 -9.76 -41.13
C LEU A 14 7.08 -9.28 -39.75
N TYR A 15 8.01 -8.31 -39.68
CA TYR A 15 8.42 -7.70 -38.41
C TYR A 15 7.29 -6.91 -37.75
N ALA A 16 6.53 -6.14 -38.51
CA ALA A 16 5.38 -5.39 -37.99
C ALA A 16 4.30 -6.34 -37.43
N LEU A 17 3.99 -7.43 -38.15
CA LEU A 17 3.05 -8.45 -37.69
C LEU A 17 3.56 -9.20 -36.47
N ASN A 18 4.85 -9.51 -36.40
CA ASN A 18 5.45 -10.17 -35.23
C ASN A 18 5.43 -9.26 -34.00
N MET A 19 5.75 -7.97 -34.16
CA MET A 19 5.64 -6.97 -33.09
C MET A 19 4.19 -6.82 -32.61
N LEU A 20 3.23 -6.78 -33.54
CA LEU A 20 1.81 -6.69 -33.20
C LEU A 20 1.33 -7.94 -32.45
N PHE A 21 1.80 -9.13 -32.85
CA PHE A 21 1.49 -10.38 -32.15
C PHE A 21 2.01 -10.39 -30.71
N TRP A 22 3.27 -9.99 -30.50
CA TRP A 22 3.83 -9.87 -29.15
C TRP A 22 3.12 -8.83 -28.31
N TYR A 23 2.77 -7.69 -28.91
CA TYR A 23 2.02 -6.64 -28.24
C TYR A 23 0.63 -7.14 -27.80
N PHE A 24 -0.16 -7.69 -28.73
CA PHE A 24 -1.47 -8.25 -28.42
C PHE A 24 -1.39 -9.41 -27.42
N GLY A 25 -0.38 -10.29 -27.56
CA GLY A 25 -0.11 -11.36 -26.62
C GLY A 25 0.15 -10.85 -25.20
N SER A 26 1.01 -9.83 -25.06
CA SER A 26 1.30 -9.22 -23.75
C SER A 26 0.06 -8.58 -23.12
N LEU A 27 -0.75 -7.86 -23.91
CA LEU A 27 -2.00 -7.26 -23.44
C LEU A 27 -3.00 -8.33 -22.99
N LEU A 28 -3.12 -9.44 -23.72
CA LEU A 28 -3.99 -10.54 -23.34
C LEU A 28 -3.53 -11.20 -22.03
N VAL A 29 -2.22 -11.38 -21.85
CA VAL A 29 -1.68 -11.90 -20.58
C VAL A 29 -1.98 -10.95 -19.42
N ILE A 30 -1.75 -9.64 -19.60
CA ILE A 30 -2.05 -8.63 -18.57
C ILE A 30 -3.55 -8.67 -18.22
N PHE A 31 -4.42 -8.67 -19.24
CA PHE A 31 -5.86 -8.76 -19.05
C PHE A 31 -6.30 -10.03 -18.31
N CYS A 32 -5.72 -11.18 -18.65
CA CYS A 32 -5.99 -12.43 -17.93
C CYS A 32 -5.55 -12.36 -16.46
N VAL A 33 -4.41 -11.73 -16.17
CA VAL A 33 -3.95 -11.52 -14.80
C VAL A 33 -4.89 -10.57 -14.04
N GLU A 34 -5.30 -9.46 -14.66
CA GLU A 34 -6.26 -8.51 -14.05
C GLU A 34 -7.60 -9.18 -13.73
N LEU A 35 -8.15 -9.97 -14.66
CA LEU A 35 -9.37 -10.73 -14.42
C LEU A 35 -9.20 -11.79 -13.32
N ALA A 36 -8.09 -12.52 -13.32
CA ALA A 36 -7.81 -13.51 -12.30
C ALA A 36 -7.70 -12.86 -10.91
N CYS A 37 -6.99 -11.73 -10.80
CA CYS A 37 -6.92 -10.93 -9.59
C CYS A 37 -8.30 -10.43 -9.17
N GLY A 38 -9.08 -9.86 -10.10
CA GLY A 38 -10.43 -9.34 -9.84
C GLY A 38 -11.40 -10.40 -9.33
N VAL A 39 -11.40 -11.59 -9.95
CA VAL A 39 -12.22 -12.73 -9.51
C VAL A 39 -11.77 -13.23 -8.14
N TRP A 40 -10.45 -13.35 -7.91
CA TRP A 40 -9.92 -13.74 -6.61
C TRP A 40 -10.36 -12.77 -5.53
N THR A 41 -10.24 -11.46 -5.76
CA THR A 41 -10.67 -10.45 -4.79
C THR A 41 -12.18 -10.44 -4.57
N TYR A 42 -12.99 -10.73 -5.60
CA TYR A 42 -14.44 -10.81 -5.46
C TYR A 42 -14.89 -11.96 -4.54
N GLU A 43 -14.30 -13.15 -4.70
CA GLU A 43 -14.57 -14.28 -3.80
C GLU A 43 -14.06 -14.01 -2.38
N GLN A 44 -12.96 -13.25 -2.26
CA GLN A 44 -12.35 -12.87 -1.00
C GLN A 44 -13.28 -11.98 -0.15
N GLU A 45 -14.05 -11.07 -0.76
CA GLU A 45 -15.05 -10.25 -0.05
C GLU A 45 -16.16 -11.09 0.62
N ILE A 46 -16.42 -12.30 0.14
CA ILE A 46 -17.53 -13.16 0.60
C ILE A 46 -17.11 -14.09 1.76
N MET A 47 -15.84 -14.47 1.88
CA MET A 47 -15.45 -15.54 2.82
C MET A 47 -14.19 -15.33 3.66
N VAL A 48 -13.46 -14.21 3.55
CA VAL A 48 -12.30 -13.98 4.40
C VAL A 48 -12.18 -12.50 4.75
N PRO A 49 -12.07 -12.16 6.04
CA PRO A 49 -11.70 -10.82 6.45
C PRO A 49 -10.21 -10.64 6.17
N VAL A 50 -9.85 -10.24 4.95
CA VAL A 50 -8.49 -9.80 4.60
C VAL A 50 -8.00 -8.77 5.61
N GLN A 51 -8.93 -7.95 6.10
CA GLN A 51 -8.75 -7.09 7.26
C GLN A 51 -8.11 -7.82 8.45
N TRP A 52 -8.66 -8.92 8.99
CA TRP A 52 -8.17 -9.46 10.26
C TRP A 52 -6.74 -10.03 10.18
N SER A 53 -6.37 -10.76 9.13
CA SER A 53 -5.00 -11.32 9.02
C SER A 53 -3.94 -10.23 8.81
N ASP A 54 -4.26 -9.22 8.01
CA ASP A 54 -3.37 -8.11 7.74
C ASP A 54 -3.29 -7.18 8.96
N MET A 55 -4.43 -6.91 9.61
CA MET A 55 -4.51 -6.12 10.83
C MET A 55 -3.69 -6.75 11.96
N VAL A 56 -3.77 -8.07 12.18
CA VAL A 56 -2.98 -8.77 13.20
C VAL A 56 -1.48 -8.67 12.90
N THR A 57 -1.09 -8.84 11.64
CA THR A 57 0.31 -8.73 11.23
C THR A 57 0.82 -7.30 11.38
N LEU A 58 0.01 -6.31 11.06
CA LEU A 58 0.36 -4.88 11.19
C LEU A 58 0.48 -4.48 12.67
N LYS A 59 -0.50 -4.89 13.50
CA LYS A 59 -0.49 -4.70 14.95
C LYS A 59 0.76 -5.31 15.59
N ALA A 60 1.13 -6.53 15.20
CA ALA A 60 2.36 -7.17 15.67
C ALA A 60 3.62 -6.36 15.32
N ARG A 61 3.64 -5.68 14.16
CA ARG A 61 4.77 -4.82 13.76
C ARG A 61 4.83 -3.51 14.53
N MET A 62 3.72 -3.02 15.09
CA MET A 62 3.72 -1.80 15.93
C MET A 62 4.61 -1.95 17.17
N THR A 63 4.74 -3.16 17.73
CA THR A 63 5.61 -3.43 18.89
C THR A 63 7.08 -3.07 18.66
N ASN A 64 7.52 -3.00 17.40
CA ASN A 64 8.88 -2.66 17.03
C ASN A 64 9.09 -1.15 16.79
N TYR A 65 8.04 -0.35 16.96
CA TYR A 65 8.11 1.10 16.86
C TYR A 65 9.02 1.69 17.95
N GLY A 66 9.86 2.67 17.60
CA GLY A 66 10.79 3.31 18.53
C GLY A 66 12.06 2.50 18.86
N LEU A 67 12.16 1.23 18.45
CA LEU A 67 13.37 0.42 18.68
C LEU A 67 14.54 0.91 17.80
N PRO A 68 15.77 1.03 18.34
CA PRO A 68 16.93 1.53 17.61
C PRO A 68 17.31 0.66 16.40
N ARG A 69 17.00 -0.65 16.48
CA ARG A 69 17.21 -1.63 15.41
C ARG A 69 16.26 -1.44 14.22
N TYR A 70 15.08 -0.85 14.46
CA TYR A 70 14.00 -0.73 13.46
C TYR A 70 13.63 0.73 13.19
N ARG A 71 14.61 1.65 13.17
CA ARG A 71 14.36 3.07 12.87
C ARG A 71 13.62 3.32 11.55
N TRP A 72 13.90 2.53 10.52
CA TRP A 72 13.21 2.63 9.23
C TRP A 72 11.71 2.36 9.36
N LEU A 73 11.30 1.46 10.27
CA LEU A 73 9.91 1.12 10.51
C LEU A 73 9.20 2.28 11.21
N THR A 74 9.84 2.89 12.20
CA THR A 74 9.35 4.13 12.84
C THR A 74 9.12 5.24 11.82
N HIS A 75 10.08 5.44 10.91
CA HIS A 75 9.92 6.43 9.83
C HIS A 75 8.77 6.10 8.88
N ALA A 76 8.61 4.83 8.52
CA ALA A 76 7.50 4.39 7.68
C ALA A 76 6.15 4.66 8.36
N TRP A 77 5.99 4.29 9.64
CA TRP A 77 4.79 4.59 10.42
C TRP A 77 4.46 6.08 10.44
N ASN A 78 5.45 6.93 10.75
CA ASN A 78 5.24 8.37 10.80
C ASN A 78 4.87 8.95 9.43
N PHE A 79 5.44 8.40 8.34
CA PHE A 79 5.09 8.78 6.98
C PHE A 79 3.64 8.41 6.64
N PHE A 80 3.25 7.16 6.90
CA PHE A 80 1.89 6.68 6.62
C PHE A 80 0.83 7.50 7.38
N GLN A 81 1.04 7.76 8.66
CA GLN A 81 0.11 8.55 9.48
C GLN A 81 -0.07 9.98 8.96
N ARG A 82 1.03 10.64 8.58
CA ARG A 82 0.98 12.01 8.06
C ARG A 82 0.32 12.11 6.69
N GLU A 83 0.61 11.16 5.82
CA GLU A 83 0.15 11.16 4.42
C GLU A 83 -1.31 10.74 4.32
N PHE A 84 -1.67 9.64 4.97
CA PHE A 84 -3.02 9.07 4.93
C PHE A 84 -3.95 9.61 6.00
N LYS A 85 -3.45 10.48 6.90
CA LYS A 85 -4.27 11.12 7.94
C LYS A 85 -4.97 10.08 8.81
N CYS A 86 -4.23 9.05 9.24
CA CYS A 86 -4.71 7.96 10.07
C CYS A 86 -3.86 7.82 11.34
N CYS A 87 -4.40 7.13 12.37
CA CYS A 87 -3.67 6.84 13.60
C CYS A 87 -3.94 5.43 14.11
N GLY A 88 -2.96 4.53 13.91
CA GLY A 88 -3.06 3.13 14.33
C GLY A 88 -3.27 2.22 13.13
N VAL A 89 -3.73 0.98 13.38
CA VAL A 89 -4.14 0.05 12.33
C VAL A 89 -5.65 0.14 12.10
N VAL A 90 -6.38 0.36 13.20
CA VAL A 90 -7.84 0.50 13.27
C VAL A 90 -8.17 1.78 14.02
N TYR A 91 -7.55 1.98 15.18
CA TYR A 91 -7.77 3.14 16.03
C TYR A 91 -6.49 3.53 16.77
N PHE A 92 -6.44 4.76 17.27
CA PHE A 92 -5.29 5.25 18.03
C PHE A 92 -5.00 4.39 19.28
N THR A 93 -6.04 3.73 19.84
CA THR A 93 -5.93 2.81 20.97
C THR A 93 -5.03 1.61 20.68
N ASP A 94 -4.84 1.25 19.41
CA ASP A 94 -3.92 0.18 19.03
C ASP A 94 -2.49 0.46 19.46
N TRP A 95 -2.09 1.74 19.53
CA TRP A 95 -0.78 2.11 20.08
C TRP A 95 -0.69 1.74 21.55
N LEU A 96 -1.74 1.98 22.34
CA LEU A 96 -1.75 1.68 23.77
C LEU A 96 -1.87 0.17 24.05
N GLU A 97 -2.57 -0.57 23.17
CA GLU A 97 -2.75 -2.01 23.31
C GLU A 97 -1.51 -2.81 22.87
N MET A 98 -0.90 -2.41 21.74
CA MET A 98 0.19 -3.17 21.11
C MET A 98 1.58 -2.68 21.53
N THR A 99 1.69 -1.45 22.03
CA THR A 99 2.96 -0.88 22.49
C THR A 99 2.84 -0.43 23.93
N GLU A 100 3.94 -0.43 24.67
CA GLU A 100 3.99 0.07 26.05
C GLU A 100 3.95 1.61 26.13
N MET A 101 3.34 2.28 25.14
CA MET A 101 3.23 3.74 25.10
C MET A 101 1.91 4.19 25.73
N ASP A 102 1.99 5.21 26.60
CA ASP A 102 0.82 5.81 27.24
C ASP A 102 -0.03 6.68 26.27
N TRP A 103 0.56 7.14 25.17
CA TRP A 103 -0.11 7.94 24.13
C TRP A 103 0.47 7.62 22.74
N PRO A 104 -0.29 7.84 21.65
CA PRO A 104 0.19 7.57 20.29
C PRO A 104 1.35 8.51 19.88
N PRO A 105 2.06 8.23 18.78
CA PRO A 105 3.11 9.13 18.31
C PRO A 105 2.56 10.48 17.82
N ASP A 106 3.37 11.54 17.93
CA ASP A 106 2.99 12.92 17.52
C ASP A 106 2.63 13.03 16.02
N SER A 107 3.08 12.10 15.19
CA SER A 107 2.69 12.00 13.77
C SER A 107 1.20 11.72 13.55
N CYS A 108 0.48 11.28 14.59
CA CYS A 108 -0.97 11.12 14.57
C CYS A 108 -1.74 12.44 14.72
N CYS A 109 -1.10 13.56 15.06
CA CYS A 109 -1.81 14.81 15.28
C CYS A 109 -2.16 15.51 13.96
N VAL A 110 -3.33 16.14 13.93
CA VAL A 110 -3.74 17.03 12.82
C VAL A 110 -2.74 18.19 12.68
N ARG A 111 -2.30 18.73 13.82
CA ARG A 111 -1.24 19.74 13.90
C ARG A 111 -0.05 19.15 14.64
N GLU A 112 1.00 18.83 13.90
CA GLU A 112 2.20 18.23 14.47
C GLU A 112 3.05 19.28 15.20
N PHE A 113 3.18 19.12 16.51
CA PHE A 113 4.14 19.84 17.36
C PHE A 113 4.63 18.89 18.46
N PRO A 114 5.81 19.13 19.06
CA PRO A 114 6.35 18.25 20.08
C PRO A 114 5.39 18.08 21.27
N GLY A 115 4.93 16.85 21.51
CA GLY A 115 4.00 16.54 22.60
C GLY A 115 2.52 16.78 22.32
N CYS A 116 2.14 17.04 21.05
CA CYS A 116 0.74 17.22 20.67
C CYS A 116 -0.14 16.02 21.04
N SER A 117 0.39 14.80 20.88
CA SER A 117 -0.37 13.58 21.13
C SER A 117 -0.67 13.42 22.63
N LYS A 118 0.30 13.78 23.47
CA LYS A 118 0.12 13.78 24.92
C LYS A 118 -0.94 14.79 25.36
N GLN A 119 -0.96 15.98 24.76
CA GLN A 119 -1.97 17.00 25.03
C GLN A 119 -3.36 16.54 24.56
N ALA A 120 -3.46 16.04 23.33
CA ALA A 120 -4.71 15.52 22.77
C ALA A 120 -5.30 14.35 23.59
N HIS A 121 -4.44 13.48 24.14
CA HIS A 121 -4.89 12.40 25.01
C HIS A 121 -5.49 12.88 26.35
N GLN A 122 -5.09 14.06 26.84
CA GLN A 122 -5.56 14.61 28.12
C GLN A 122 -6.72 15.59 27.98
N GLU A 123 -6.76 16.36 26.89
CA GLU A 123 -7.75 17.42 26.66
C GLU A 123 -8.85 16.96 25.70
N ASP A 124 -8.51 16.78 24.42
CA ASP A 124 -9.47 16.42 23.37
C ASP A 124 -8.83 15.51 22.31
N LEU A 125 -9.43 14.33 22.14
CA LEU A 125 -8.96 13.34 21.16
C LEU A 125 -9.29 13.75 19.72
N SER A 126 -10.10 14.78 19.48
CA SER A 126 -10.41 15.29 18.15
C SER A 126 -9.20 15.87 17.41
N ASP A 127 -8.12 16.18 18.13
CA ASP A 127 -6.88 16.70 17.56
C ASP A 127 -5.98 15.60 16.96
N LEU A 128 -6.37 14.32 17.11
CA LEU A 128 -5.74 13.18 16.46
C LEU A 128 -6.48 12.83 15.18
N TYR A 129 -5.75 12.29 14.22
CA TYR A 129 -6.34 11.65 13.05
C TYR A 129 -7.19 10.46 13.49
N GLN A 130 -8.49 10.59 13.28
CA GLN A 130 -9.47 9.52 13.41
C GLN A 130 -10.09 9.28 12.03
N GLU A 131 -10.13 8.02 11.64
CA GLU A 131 -10.92 7.53 10.51
C GLU A 131 -12.38 7.28 10.92
#